data_AF-A0A453LLK9-F1
#
_entry.id   AF-A0A453LLK9-F1
#
_cell.length_a   1.000
_cell.length_b   1.000
_cell.length_c   1.000
_cell.angle_alpha   90.00
_cell.angle_beta   90.00
_cell.angle_gamma   90.00
#
_symmetry.space_group_name_H-M   'P 1'
#
loop_
_entity.id
_entity.type
_entity.pdbx_description
1 polymer ?
#
loop_
_entity_poly.entity_id
_entity_poly.type
_entity_poly.pdbx_seq_one_letter_code
_entity_poly.pdbx_strand_id
1 'polypeptide(L)'
;MIYTHFCGSWGHYTCLSWLPTFFSEELNLNLTDAAWVSILPPLGSMVITSIAAPFADNLISSGVDTTKVRKICQAIAFLSPAAFMMLSSVDLGLPPWVVVAFLTGGISLSNFALSGLYCTHQDISREYASILLGITNTVGAVPGIVGVALVGYLVDTTHSWSMSLFAPSIFFYLTGTAVWLTFASSEPQDFNKLASESL
;
A
#
# COMPACT_ATOMS: atom_id res chain seq x y z
N MET A 1 -0.68 13.62 0.36
CA MET A 1 -0.35 12.73 -0.78
C MET A 1 1.07 12.19 -0.71
N ILE A 2 2.11 13.04 -0.66
CA ILE A 2 3.52 12.60 -0.62
C ILE A 2 3.79 11.59 0.51
N TYR A 3 3.42 11.92 1.75
CA TYR A 3 3.62 11.03 2.90
C TYR A 3 2.89 9.69 2.74
N THR A 4 1.63 9.71 2.30
CA THR A 4 0.84 8.50 2.05
C THR A 4 1.47 7.65 0.95
N HIS A 5 2.03 8.27 -0.09
CA HIS A 5 2.76 7.55 -1.13
C HIS A 5 4.01 6.88 -0.57
N PHE A 6 4.80 7.59 0.24
CA PHE A 6 5.94 7.03 0.96
C PHE A 6 5.53 5.81 1.81
N CYS A 7 4.48 5.93 2.63
CA CYS A 7 3.99 4.83 3.47
C CYS A 7 3.55 3.61 2.65
N GLY A 8 2.80 3.84 1.56
CA GLY A 8 2.34 2.76 0.69
C GLY A 8 3.49 2.06 -0.02
N SER A 9 4.42 2.84 -0.57
CA SER A 9 5.61 2.32 -1.23
C SER A 9 6.55 1.59 -0.28
N TRP A 10 6.61 1.99 1.00
CA TRP A 10 7.35 1.24 2.01
C TRP A 10 6.89 -0.20 2.09
N GLY A 11 5.62 -0.42 2.45
CA GLY A 11 5.11 -1.79 2.60
C GLY A 11 5.09 -2.55 1.27
N HIS A 12 4.89 -1.88 0.14
CA HIS A 12 4.97 -2.53 -1.17
C HIS A 12 6.37 -3.05 -1.48
N TYR A 13 7.40 -2.20 -1.39
CA TYR A 13 8.77 -2.60 -1.75
C TYR A 13 9.38 -3.56 -0.74
N THR A 14 9.16 -3.35 0.56
CA THR A 14 9.71 -4.26 1.58
C THR A 14 9.09 -5.65 1.45
N CYS A 15 7.78 -5.76 1.23
CA CYS A 15 7.15 -7.04 0.93
C CYS A 15 7.72 -7.63 -0.36
N LEU A 16 7.75 -6.88 -1.46
CA LEU A 16 8.23 -7.40 -2.74
C LEU A 16 9.65 -8.00 -2.64
N SER A 17 10.54 -7.36 -1.88
CA SER A 17 11.92 -7.84 -1.71
C SER A 17 12.06 -9.02 -0.75
N TRP A 18 11.30 -9.05 0.35
CA TRP A 18 11.52 -10.00 1.44
C TRP A 18 10.49 -11.14 1.52
N LEU A 19 9.38 -11.06 0.78
CA LEU A 19 8.32 -12.09 0.81
C LEU A 19 8.80 -13.48 0.38
N PRO A 20 9.65 -13.66 -0.65
CA PRO A 20 10.14 -14.99 -1.02
C PRO A 20 10.98 -15.64 0.09
N THR A 21 11.84 -14.85 0.75
CA THR A 21 12.64 -15.33 1.88
C THR A 21 11.76 -15.68 3.08
N PHE A 22 10.81 -14.80 3.40
CA PHE A 22 9.83 -15.04 4.46
C PHE A 22 9.04 -16.34 4.23
N PHE A 23 8.52 -16.56 3.02
CA PHE A 23 7.79 -17.80 2.69
C PHE A 23 8.70 -19.04 2.69
N SER A 24 9.97 -18.89 2.30
CA SER A 24 10.94 -19.99 2.35
C SER A 24 11.16 -20.45 3.79
N GLU A 25 11.36 -19.52 4.72
CA GLU A 25 11.56 -19.82 6.14
C GLU A 25 10.28 -20.33 6.82
N GLU A 26 9.14 -19.68 6.59
CA GLU A 26 7.87 -20.02 7.24
C GLU A 26 7.31 -21.38 6.76
N LEU A 27 7.41 -21.66 5.46
CA LEU A 27 6.91 -22.91 4.86
C LEU A 27 7.96 -24.02 4.84
N ASN A 28 9.19 -23.76 5.28
CA ASN A 28 10.35 -24.64 5.13
C ASN A 28 10.53 -25.13 3.67
N LEU A 29 10.32 -24.22 2.72
CA LEU A 29 10.46 -24.48 1.28
C LEU A 29 11.82 -24.03 0.78
N ASN A 30 12.29 -24.64 -0.31
CA ASN A 30 13.40 -24.10 -1.07
C ASN A 30 13.04 -22.72 -1.63
N LEU A 31 14.02 -21.84 -1.77
CA LEU A 31 13.80 -20.46 -2.24
C LEU A 31 13.10 -20.41 -3.61
N THR A 32 13.40 -21.35 -4.51
CA THR A 32 12.73 -21.45 -5.81
C THR A 32 11.23 -21.71 -5.68
N ASP A 33 10.82 -22.61 -4.79
CA ASP A 33 9.41 -22.94 -4.58
C ASP A 33 8.69 -21.79 -3.86
N ALA A 34 9.36 -21.16 -2.89
CA ALA A 34 8.84 -19.97 -2.21
C ALA A 34 8.69 -18.76 -3.16
N ALA A 35 9.56 -18.63 -4.16
CA ALA A 35 9.43 -17.63 -5.20
C ALA A 35 8.19 -17.87 -6.06
N TRP A 36 7.87 -19.13 -6.39
CA TRP A 36 6.60 -19.47 -7.07
C TRP A 36 5.37 -19.10 -6.23
N VAL A 37 5.42 -19.36 -4.92
CA VAL A 37 4.34 -18.97 -3.99
C VAL A 37 4.21 -17.44 -3.90
N SER A 38 5.32 -16.70 -4.02
CA SER A 38 5.34 -15.23 -4.01
C SER A 38 4.72 -14.57 -5.25
N ILE A 39 4.31 -15.35 -6.24
CA ILE A 39 3.53 -14.87 -7.40
C ILE A 39 2.03 -14.76 -7.04
N LEU A 40 1.56 -15.42 -5.98
CA LEU A 40 0.16 -15.37 -5.56
C LEU A 40 -0.33 -13.94 -5.24
N PRO A 41 0.40 -13.09 -4.49
CA PRO A 41 -0.06 -11.73 -4.21
C PRO A 41 -0.18 -10.85 -5.45
N PRO A 42 0.78 -10.81 -6.39
CA PRO A 42 0.58 -10.12 -7.67
C PRO A 42 -0.63 -10.63 -8.47
N LEU A 43 -0.89 -11.95 -8.50
CA LEU A 43 -2.07 -12.48 -9.18
C LEU A 43 -3.38 -12.06 -8.50
N GLY A 44 -3.44 -12.14 -7.17
CA GLY A 44 -4.58 -11.64 -6.40
C GLY A 44 -4.79 -10.13 -6.60
N SER A 45 -3.70 -9.37 -6.69
CA SER A 45 -3.70 -7.93 -6.99
C SER A 45 -4.38 -7.61 -8.32
N MET A 46 -4.17 -8.42 -9.36
CA MET A 46 -4.84 -8.25 -10.66
C MET A 46 -6.36 -8.41 -10.55
N VAL A 47 -6.81 -9.39 -9.77
CA VAL A 47 -8.25 -9.63 -9.54
C VAL A 47 -8.85 -8.47 -8.74
N ILE A 48 -8.20 -8.06 -7.65
CA ILE A 48 -8.67 -6.97 -6.81
C ILE A 48 -8.72 -5.64 -7.57
N THR A 49 -7.72 -5.35 -8.40
CA THR A 49 -7.69 -4.10 -9.19
C THR A 49 -8.90 -4.02 -10.13
N SER A 50 -9.28 -5.15 -10.74
CA SER A 50 -10.49 -5.24 -11.59
C SER A 50 -11.79 -4.99 -10.84
N ILE A 51 -11.81 -5.19 -9.51
CA ILE A 51 -12.98 -4.96 -8.64
C ILE A 51 -12.95 -3.54 -8.05
N ALA A 52 -11.77 -3.05 -7.68
CA ALA A 52 -11.58 -1.78 -6.99
C ALA A 52 -12.06 -0.57 -7.81
N ALA A 53 -11.78 -0.56 -9.12
CA ALA A 53 -12.20 0.52 -10.00
C ALA A 53 -13.74 0.60 -10.15
N PRO A 54 -14.46 -0.47 -10.56
CA PRO A 54 -15.92 -0.44 -10.59
C PRO A 54 -16.56 -0.15 -9.23
N PHE A 55 -15.98 -0.63 -8.14
CA PHE A 55 -16.45 -0.33 -6.79
C PHE A 55 -16.40 1.18 -6.51
N ALA A 56 -15.28 1.84 -6.80
CA ALA A 56 -15.15 3.28 -6.63
C ALA A 56 -16.10 4.06 -7.54
N ASP A 57 -16.20 3.66 -8.81
CA ASP A 57 -17.05 4.34 -9.80
C ASP A 57 -18.54 4.22 -9.46
N ASN A 58 -18.99 3.07 -8.93
CA ASN A 58 -20.36 2.87 -8.48
C ASN A 58 -20.74 3.75 -7.28
N LEU A 59 -19.80 3.95 -6.35
CA LEU A 59 -20.04 4.85 -5.21
C LEU A 59 -20.14 6.31 -5.66
N ILE A 60 -19.28 6.73 -6.59
CA ILE A 60 -19.32 8.08 -7.15
C ILE A 60 -20.61 8.31 -7.94
N SER A 61 -21.01 7.36 -8.79
CA SER A 61 -22.25 7.46 -9.58
C SER A 61 -23.52 7.43 -8.72
N SER A 62 -23.45 6.83 -7.53
CA SER A 62 -24.51 6.85 -6.51
C SER A 62 -24.60 8.18 -5.75
N GLY A 63 -23.74 9.17 -6.05
CA GLY A 63 -23.76 10.49 -5.45
C GLY A 63 -22.89 10.64 -4.19
N VAL A 64 -22.01 9.68 -3.89
CA VAL A 64 -21.03 9.84 -2.82
C VAL A 64 -19.92 10.77 -3.29
N ASP A 65 -19.57 11.74 -2.45
CA ASP A 65 -18.49 12.69 -2.71
C ASP A 65 -17.16 11.99 -3.06
N THR A 66 -16.46 12.47 -4.10
CA THR A 66 -15.25 11.84 -4.63
C THR A 66 -14.18 11.74 -3.55
N THR A 67 -14.00 12.78 -2.74
CA THR A 67 -13.04 12.79 -1.63
C THR A 67 -13.33 11.66 -0.63
N LYS A 68 -14.61 11.42 -0.31
CA LYS A 68 -14.99 10.31 0.58
C LYS A 68 -14.68 8.96 -0.04
N VAL A 69 -14.98 8.77 -1.32
CA VAL A 69 -14.67 7.52 -2.03
C VAL A 69 -13.16 7.27 -2.06
N ARG A 70 -12.34 8.29 -2.40
CA ARG A 70 -10.87 8.17 -2.38
C ARG A 70 -10.33 7.87 -0.99
N LYS A 71 -10.91 8.46 0.06
CA LYS A 71 -10.58 8.15 1.46
C LYS A 71 -10.90 6.71 1.82
N ILE A 72 -12.07 6.21 1.44
CA ILE A 72 -12.48 4.81 1.70
C ILE A 72 -11.55 3.83 0.97
N CYS A 73 -11.32 4.02 -0.33
CA CYS A 73 -10.43 3.16 -1.10
C CYS A 73 -9.01 3.13 -0.51
N GLN A 74 -8.46 4.29 -0.14
CA GLN A 74 -7.13 4.35 0.46
C GLN A 74 -7.08 3.74 1.86
N ALA A 75 -8.14 3.90 2.67
CA ALA A 75 -8.23 3.27 3.98
C ALA A 75 -8.26 1.74 3.85
N ILE A 76 -9.04 1.19 2.91
CA ILE A 76 -9.03 -0.25 2.61
C ILE A 76 -7.63 -0.69 2.22
N ALA A 77 -6.96 0.08 1.35
CA ALA A 77 -5.64 -0.26 0.83
C ALA A 77 -4.56 -0.38 1.91
N PHE A 78 -4.66 0.38 2.99
CA PHE A 78 -3.64 0.39 4.06
C PHE A 78 -4.07 -0.41 5.29
N LEU A 79 -5.35 -0.35 5.68
CA LEU A 79 -5.85 -1.10 6.83
C LEU A 79 -5.90 -2.59 6.56
N SER A 80 -6.16 -3.03 5.32
CA SER A 80 -6.17 -4.45 5.00
C SER A 80 -4.79 -5.11 5.21
N PRO A 81 -3.69 -4.71 4.55
CA PRO A 81 -2.39 -5.33 4.80
C PRO A 81 -1.94 -5.15 6.25
N ALA A 82 -2.24 -4.02 6.90
CA ALA A 82 -1.90 -3.81 8.31
C ALA A 82 -2.61 -4.81 9.24
N ALA A 83 -3.91 -5.04 9.04
CA ALA A 83 -4.67 -5.99 9.84
C ALA A 83 -4.19 -7.43 9.62
N PHE A 84 -3.96 -7.83 8.37
CA PHE A 84 -3.46 -9.17 8.06
C PHE A 84 -2.02 -9.39 8.57
N MET A 85 -1.13 -8.41 8.46
CA MET A 85 0.21 -8.50 9.05
C MET A 85 0.17 -8.57 10.58
N MET A 86 -0.74 -7.86 11.22
CA MET A 86 -0.92 -7.94 12.68
C MET A 86 -1.43 -9.32 13.09
N LEU A 87 -2.40 -9.89 12.35
CA LEU A 87 -2.88 -11.26 12.55
C LEU A 87 -1.76 -12.29 12.36
N SER A 88 -0.93 -12.13 11.33
CA SER A 88 0.23 -13.00 11.06
C SER A 88 1.35 -12.84 12.08
N SER A 89 1.42 -11.70 12.78
CA SER A 89 2.41 -11.46 13.84
C SER A 89 2.05 -12.13 15.17
N VAL A 90 0.79 -12.50 15.39
CA VAL A 90 0.37 -13.20 16.60
C VAL A 90 0.52 -14.69 16.38
N ASP A 91 1.20 -15.38 17.29
CA ASP A 91 1.32 -16.83 17.25
C ASP A 91 -0.02 -17.48 17.64
N LEU A 92 -0.88 -17.62 16.62
CA LEU A 92 -2.21 -18.22 16.73
C LEU A 92 -2.16 -19.74 16.49
N GLY A 93 -0.97 -20.34 16.33
CA GLY A 93 -0.81 -21.75 15.97
C GLY A 93 -1.43 -22.12 14.62
N LEU A 94 -1.55 -21.14 13.71
CA LEU A 94 -2.12 -21.34 12.38
C LEU A 94 -1.15 -22.14 11.50
N PRO A 95 -1.67 -22.99 10.60
CA PRO A 95 -0.81 -23.67 9.64
C PRO A 95 -0.14 -22.65 8.70
N PRO A 96 1.14 -22.83 8.35
CA PRO A 96 1.93 -21.90 7.53
C PRO A 96 1.25 -21.44 6.23
N TRP A 97 0.53 -22.34 5.55
CA TRP A 97 -0.22 -22.02 4.32
C TRP A 97 -1.35 -21.00 4.53
N VAL A 98 -1.95 -20.96 5.72
CA VAL A 98 -2.99 -19.98 6.06
C VAL A 98 -2.37 -18.59 6.28
N VAL A 99 -1.17 -18.52 6.87
CA VAL A 99 -0.43 -17.26 7.02
C VAL A 99 -0.11 -16.66 5.65
N VAL A 100 0.37 -17.49 4.72
CA VAL A 100 0.63 -17.08 3.32
C VAL A 100 -0.64 -16.59 2.63
N ALA A 101 -1.77 -17.29 2.80
CA ALA A 101 -3.05 -16.89 2.21
C ALA A 101 -3.54 -15.54 2.77
N PHE A 102 -3.40 -15.30 4.08
CA PHE A 102 -3.77 -14.02 4.69
C PHE A 102 -2.89 -12.86 4.22
N LEU A 103 -1.56 -13.04 4.20
CA LEU A 103 -0.64 -12.02 3.69
C LEU A 103 -0.91 -11.74 2.20
N THR A 104 -1.13 -12.78 1.41
CA THR A 104 -1.53 -12.66 -0.01
C THR A 104 -2.81 -11.84 -0.16
N GLY A 105 -3.83 -12.13 0.63
CA GLY A 105 -5.10 -11.40 0.62
C GLY A 105 -4.94 -9.94 1.01
N GLY A 106 -4.20 -9.66 2.09
CA GLY A 106 -3.93 -8.29 2.54
C GLY A 106 -3.13 -7.46 1.54
N ILE A 107 -2.07 -8.02 0.99
CA ILE A 107 -1.26 -7.37 -0.05
C ILE A 107 -2.11 -7.14 -1.32
N SER A 108 -2.95 -8.10 -1.70
CA SER A 108 -3.84 -7.95 -2.86
C SER A 108 -4.83 -6.79 -2.68
N LEU A 109 -5.45 -6.69 -1.49
CA LEU A 109 -6.37 -5.60 -1.14
C LEU A 109 -5.70 -4.23 -1.09
N SER A 110 -4.38 -4.16 -0.94
CA SER A 110 -3.63 -2.90 -1.03
C SER A 110 -3.74 -2.19 -2.38
N ASN A 111 -4.14 -2.90 -3.45
CA ASN A 111 -4.33 -2.30 -4.78
C ASN A 111 -5.54 -1.38 -4.89
N PHE A 112 -6.41 -1.33 -3.88
CA PHE A 112 -7.39 -0.24 -3.77
C PHE A 112 -6.72 1.15 -3.74
N ALA A 113 -5.41 1.23 -3.47
CA ALA A 113 -4.63 2.46 -3.58
C ALA A 113 -4.65 3.06 -5.00
N LEU A 114 -4.80 2.24 -6.06
CA LEU A 114 -4.94 2.73 -7.44
C LEU A 114 -6.19 3.62 -7.57
N SER A 115 -7.32 3.17 -7.05
CA SER A 115 -8.57 3.92 -7.04
C SER A 115 -8.63 5.00 -5.95
N GLY A 116 -7.72 4.96 -4.97
CA GLY A 116 -7.56 5.96 -3.91
C GLY A 116 -6.54 7.03 -4.27
N LEU A 117 -5.27 6.78 -3.94
CA LEU A 117 -4.17 7.72 -4.12
C LEU A 117 -3.89 8.12 -5.58
N TYR A 118 -3.88 7.17 -6.51
CA TYR A 118 -3.47 7.49 -7.89
C TYR A 118 -4.54 8.34 -8.61
N CYS A 119 -5.82 7.97 -8.51
CA CYS A 119 -6.92 8.79 -9.05
C CYS A 119 -6.98 10.19 -8.43
N THR A 120 -6.62 10.35 -7.15
CA THR A 120 -6.67 11.66 -6.48
C THR A 120 -5.78 12.71 -7.15
N HIS A 121 -4.67 12.32 -7.80
CA HIS A 121 -3.82 13.27 -8.53
C HIS A 121 -4.58 13.91 -9.71
N GLN A 122 -5.37 13.10 -10.42
CA GLN A 122 -6.19 13.55 -11.55
C GLN A 122 -7.42 14.33 -11.10
N ASP A 123 -7.99 13.97 -9.94
CA ASP A 123 -9.13 14.67 -9.35
C ASP A 123 -8.75 16.11 -8.92
N ILE A 124 -7.55 16.30 -8.36
CA ILE A 124 -7.02 17.61 -7.96
C ILE A 124 -6.68 18.47 -9.18
N SER A 125 -6.00 17.91 -10.18
CA SER A 125 -5.64 18.65 -11.39
C SER A 125 -5.48 17.73 -12.58
N ARG A 126 -6.26 17.96 -13.64
CA ARG A 126 -6.08 17.21 -14.90
C ARG A 126 -4.82 17.61 -15.66
N GLU A 127 -4.45 18.90 -15.59
CA GLU A 127 -3.29 19.44 -16.31
C GLU A 127 -1.96 19.04 -15.65
N TYR A 128 -1.89 19.11 -14.32
CA TYR A 128 -0.67 18.84 -13.56
C TYR A 128 -0.61 17.42 -12.96
N ALA A 129 -1.58 16.54 -13.25
CA ALA A 129 -1.67 15.19 -12.68
C ALA A 129 -0.36 14.41 -12.77
N SER A 130 0.26 14.41 -13.95
CA SER A 130 1.49 13.65 -14.23
C SER A 130 2.69 14.19 -13.46
N ILE A 131 2.79 15.52 -13.30
CA ILE A 131 3.86 16.18 -12.54
C ILE A 131 3.67 15.87 -11.05
N LEU A 132 2.45 16.00 -10.53
CA LEU A 132 2.13 15.68 -9.14
C LEU A 132 2.44 14.21 -8.82
N LEU A 133 2.05 13.29 -9.71
CA LEU A 133 2.36 11.87 -9.58
C LEU A 133 3.87 11.60 -9.66
N GLY A 134 4.59 12.30 -10.55
CA GLY A 134 6.04 12.20 -10.65
C GLY A 134 6.72 12.57 -9.33
N ILE A 135 6.35 13.70 -8.74
CA ILE A 135 6.89 14.19 -7.46
C ILE A 135 6.61 13.20 -6.33
N THR A 136 5.36 12.73 -6.20
CA THR A 136 5.02 11.75 -5.16
C THR A 136 5.75 10.43 -5.38
N ASN A 137 5.92 9.99 -6.62
CA ASN A 137 6.63 8.76 -6.96
C ASN A 137 8.14 8.82 -6.69
N THR A 138 8.78 9.97 -6.91
CA THR A 138 10.19 10.14 -6.52
C THR A 138 10.38 9.92 -5.01
N VAL A 139 9.50 10.46 -4.18
CA VAL A 139 9.53 10.22 -2.74
C VAL A 139 9.14 8.78 -2.39
N GLY A 140 8.21 8.20 -3.15
CA GLY A 140 7.80 6.80 -3.04
C GLY A 140 8.92 5.80 -3.34
N ALA A 141 9.91 6.15 -4.16
CA ALA A 141 11.05 5.27 -4.45
C ALA A 141 12.05 5.16 -3.28
N VAL A 142 12.09 6.15 -2.38
CA VAL A 142 13.03 6.18 -1.23
C VAL A 142 12.89 4.96 -0.32
N PRO A 143 11.67 4.54 0.08
CA PRO A 143 11.46 3.29 0.82
C PRO A 143 12.02 2.03 0.15
N GLY A 144 12.07 1.98 -1.18
CA GLY A 144 12.64 0.83 -1.89
C GLY A 144 14.14 0.67 -1.65
N ILE A 145 14.84 1.78 -1.40
CA ILE A 145 16.28 1.78 -1.11
C ILE A 145 16.50 1.61 0.39
N VAL A 146 15.91 2.51 1.19
CA VAL A 146 16.18 2.59 2.62
C VAL A 146 15.43 1.51 3.40
N GLY A 147 14.17 1.27 3.04
CA GLY A 147 13.32 0.31 3.74
C GLY A 147 13.76 -1.13 3.53
N VAL A 148 14.08 -1.51 2.30
CA VAL A 148 14.57 -2.87 2.00
C VAL A 148 15.88 -3.16 2.75
N ALA A 149 16.83 -2.23 2.74
CA ALA A 149 18.09 -2.36 3.46
C ALA A 149 17.89 -2.43 4.99
N LEU A 150 16.99 -1.58 5.53
CA LEU A 150 16.68 -1.58 6.96
C LEU A 150 16.05 -2.89 7.41
N VAL A 151 15.10 -3.44 6.64
CA VAL A 151 14.48 -4.74 6.95
C VAL A 151 15.55 -5.83 6.98
N GLY A 152 16.48 -5.87 6.03
CA GLY A 152 17.57 -6.84 6.04
C GLY A 152 18.44 -6.76 7.30
N TYR A 153 18.87 -5.56 7.66
CA TYR A 153 19.64 -5.34 8.89
C TYR A 153 18.86 -5.77 10.15
N LEU A 154 17.56 -5.48 10.21
CA LEU A 154 16.71 -5.85 11.34
C LEU A 154 16.50 -7.37 11.43
N VAL A 155 16.31 -8.06 10.30
CA VAL A 155 16.17 -9.53 10.28
C VAL A 155 17.45 -10.19 10.78
N ASP A 156 18.62 -9.71 10.33
CA ASP A 156 19.92 -10.23 10.77
C ASP A 156 20.17 -10.02 12.27
N THR A 157 19.64 -8.92 12.85
CA THR A 157 19.86 -8.57 14.26
C THR A 157 18.83 -9.19 15.20
N THR A 158 17.56 -9.20 14.80
CA THR A 158 16.43 -9.60 15.66
C THR A 158 15.99 -11.04 15.44
N HIS A 159 16.38 -11.65 14.32
CA HIS A 159 15.91 -12.98 13.88
C HIS A 159 14.38 -13.12 13.87
N SER A 160 13.65 -12.00 13.72
CA SER A 160 12.20 -11.97 13.76
C SER A 160 11.62 -11.16 12.61
N TRP A 161 10.85 -11.82 11.75
CA TRP A 161 10.11 -11.20 10.66
C TRP A 161 9.01 -10.26 11.15
N SER A 162 8.37 -10.60 12.28
CA SER A 162 7.33 -9.76 12.89
C SER A 162 7.87 -8.39 13.29
N MET A 163 9.06 -8.35 13.90
CA MET A 163 9.69 -7.07 14.28
C MET A 163 10.32 -6.34 13.10
N SER A 164 10.87 -7.07 12.13
CA SER A 164 11.67 -6.49 11.05
C SER A 164 10.83 -6.04 9.86
N LEU A 165 9.85 -6.85 9.44
CA LEU A 165 9.04 -6.61 8.25
C LEU A 165 7.64 -6.10 8.62
N PHE A 166 6.95 -6.74 9.57
CA PHE A 166 5.56 -6.41 9.88
C PHE A 166 5.43 -5.13 10.71
N ALA A 167 6.18 -4.97 11.80
CA ALA A 167 6.04 -3.80 12.67
C ALA A 167 6.29 -2.45 11.97
N PRO A 168 7.35 -2.26 11.15
CA PRO A 168 7.54 -1.01 10.42
C PRO A 168 6.45 -0.79 9.36
N SER A 169 6.06 -1.85 8.65
CA SER A 169 5.01 -1.76 7.61
C SER A 169 3.66 -1.39 8.22
N ILE A 170 3.26 -2.03 9.33
CA ILE A 170 2.03 -1.71 10.07
C ILE A 170 2.07 -0.27 10.55
N PHE A 171 3.18 0.18 11.13
CA PHE A 171 3.34 1.57 11.57
C PHE A 171 3.07 2.55 10.42
N PHE A 172 3.75 2.39 9.28
CA PHE A 172 3.59 3.27 8.13
C PHE A 172 2.19 3.20 7.52
N TYR A 173 1.56 2.02 7.44
CA TYR A 173 0.19 1.89 6.95
C TYR A 173 -0.83 2.59 7.87
N LEU A 174 -0.69 2.46 9.19
CA LEU A 174 -1.60 3.11 10.15
C LEU A 174 -1.42 4.63 10.16
N THR A 175 -0.19 5.12 10.23
CA THR A 175 0.08 6.57 10.20
C THR A 175 -0.30 7.16 8.84
N GLY A 176 -0.03 6.45 7.75
CA GLY A 176 -0.41 6.84 6.40
C GLY A 176 -1.93 6.94 6.23
N THR A 177 -2.68 6.03 6.85
CA THR A 177 -4.15 6.06 6.88
C THR A 177 -4.64 7.26 7.68
N ALA A 178 -4.10 7.49 8.88
CA ALA A 178 -4.51 8.60 9.74
C ALA A 178 -4.32 9.94 9.03
N VAL A 179 -3.13 10.17 8.44
CA VAL A 179 -2.81 11.38 7.69
C VAL A 179 -3.70 11.53 6.44
N TRP A 180 -3.99 10.43 5.74
CA TRP A 180 -4.86 10.49 4.57
C TRP A 180 -6.30 10.84 4.93
N LEU A 181 -6.85 10.24 5.98
CA LEU A 181 -8.23 10.51 6.40
C LEU A 181 -8.42 11.95 6.88
N THR A 182 -7.41 12.53 7.56
CA THR A 182 -7.50 13.90 8.06
C THR A 182 -7.25 14.96 6.99
N PHE A 183 -6.24 14.77 6.11
CA PHE A 183 -5.76 15.84 5.22
C PHE A 183 -6.06 15.64 3.73
N ALA A 184 -6.48 14.45 3.28
CA ALA A 184 -6.74 14.27 1.85
C ALA A 184 -8.00 15.04 1.42
N SER A 185 -7.89 15.70 0.27
CA SER A 185 -9.00 16.31 -0.47
C SER A 185 -8.87 15.95 -1.94
N SER A 186 -9.99 15.68 -2.59
CA SER A 186 -10.08 15.39 -4.03
C SER A 186 -10.85 16.49 -4.77
N GLU A 187 -10.96 17.68 -4.17
CA GLU A 187 -11.58 18.84 -4.82
C GLU A 187 -10.64 19.43 -5.89
N PRO A 188 -11.15 19.71 -7.11
CA PRO A 188 -10.36 20.32 -8.17
C PRO A 188 -9.75 21.65 -7.74
N GLN A 189 -8.44 21.79 -7.91
CA GLN A 189 -7.71 23.02 -7.61
C GLN A 189 -7.44 23.79 -8.90
N ASP A 190 -7.87 25.05 -8.94
CA ASP A 190 -7.65 25.93 -10.10
C ASP A 190 -6.34 26.72 -9.93
N PHE A 191 -5.27 26.17 -10.50
CA PHE A 191 -3.92 26.75 -10.41
C PHE A 191 -3.80 28.09 -11.14
N ASN A 192 -4.70 28.39 -12.09
CA ASN A 192 -4.69 29.66 -12.82
C ASN A 192 -5.20 30.84 -11.98
N LYS A 193 -6.12 30.60 -11.02
CA LYS A 193 -6.58 31.64 -10.09
C LYS A 193 -5.53 32.01 -9.04
N LEU A 194 -4.78 31.03 -8.53
CA LEU A 194 -3.73 31.24 -7.52
C LEU A 194 -2.56 32.10 -8.05
N ALA A 195 -2.25 32.01 -9.35
CA ALA A 195 -1.26 32.85 -10.00
C ALA A 195 -1.73 34.31 -10.16
N SER A 196 -3.04 34.56 -10.24
CA SER A 196 -3.60 35.91 -10.36
C SER A 196 -3.75 36.66 -9.04
N GLU A 197 -3.76 35.96 -7.90
CA GLU A 197 -3.78 36.57 -6.56
C GLU A 197 -2.38 36.86 -5.99
N SER A 198 -1.32 36.39 -6.67
CA SER A 198 0.09 36.59 -6.27
C SER A 198 0.84 37.64 -7.11
N LEU A 199 0.12 38.35 -8.00
CA LEU A 199 0.56 39.50 -8.78
C LEU A 199 -0.19 40.76 -8.35
#